data_AF-W2TPB8-F1
#
_entry.id   AF-W2TPB8-F1
#
_cell.length_a   1.000
_cell.length_b   1.000
_cell.length_c   1.000
_cell.angle_alpha   90.00
_cell.angle_beta   90.00
_cell.angle_gamma   90.00
#
_symmetry.space_group_name_H-M   'P 1'
#
loop_
_entity.id
_entity.type
_entity.pdbx_description
1 polymer ?
#
loop_
_entity_poly.entity_id
_entity_poly.type
_entity_poly.pdbx_seq_one_letter_code
_entity_poly.pdbx_strand_id
1 'polypeptide(L)' 'MVITVPLSKSSRSLSITPTLRNGPEVDLSDPKQLALHKLYRPERITPLKRGLELLKTPSLNK' A
#
# COMPACT_ATOMS: atom_id res chain seq x y z
N MET A 1 -30.87 32.51 -5.25
CA MET A 1 -29.63 32.06 -4.55
C MET A 1 -29.16 30.79 -5.25
N VAL A 2 -28.02 30.83 -5.94
CA VAL A 2 -27.48 29.65 -6.66
C VAL A 2 -26.35 29.08 -5.80
N ILE A 3 -26.53 27.87 -5.29
CA ILE A 3 -25.52 27.20 -4.45
C ILE A 3 -24.59 26.45 -5.39
N THR A 4 -23.40 26.99 -5.64
CA THR A 4 -22.32 26.29 -6.35
C THR A 4 -21.61 25.37 -5.35
N VAL A 5 -21.81 24.06 -5.47
CA VAL A 5 -21.11 23.07 -4.65
C VAL A 5 -19.73 22.80 -5.28
N PRO A 6 -18.61 23.00 -4.56
CA PRO A 6 -17.30 22.71 -5.12
C PRO A 6 -17.07 21.19 -5.20
N LEU A 7 -16.75 20.70 -6.39
CA LEU A 7 -16.37 19.32 -6.65
C LEU A 7 -15.03 19.03 -5.96
N SER A 8 -15.07 18.28 -4.84
CA SER A 8 -13.82 17.88 -4.16
C SER A 8 -13.02 16.94 -5.06
N LYS A 9 -11.80 17.34 -5.44
CA LYS A 9 -10.88 16.49 -6.20
C LYS A 9 -10.41 15.35 -5.29
N SER A 10 -10.91 14.15 -5.54
CA SER A 10 -10.44 12.92 -4.90
C SER A 10 -9.00 12.64 -5.36
N SER A 11 -8.02 12.85 -4.47
CA SER A 11 -6.65 12.42 -4.70
C SER A 11 -6.59 10.89 -4.64
N ARG A 12 -6.62 10.24 -5.80
CA ARG A 12 -6.34 8.81 -5.90
C ARG A 12 -4.85 8.59 -5.64
N SER A 13 -4.50 8.30 -4.39
CA SER A 13 -3.15 7.88 -4.02
C SER A 13 -2.87 6.53 -4.69
N LEU A 14 -1.96 6.51 -5.65
CA LEU A 14 -1.45 5.26 -6.20
C LEU A 14 -0.71 4.54 -5.07
N SER A 15 -1.07 3.29 -4.81
CA SER A 15 -0.47 2.47 -3.76
C SER A 15 0.95 2.06 -4.15
N ILE A 16 1.90 2.98 -4.04
CA ILE A 16 3.31 2.76 -4.35
C ILE A 16 3.83 1.57 -3.53
N THR A 17 4.62 0.72 -4.19
CA THR A 17 5.17 -0.55 -3.72
C THR A 17 5.70 -0.51 -2.28
N PRO A 18 5.52 -1.56 -1.44
CA PRO A 18 5.96 -1.54 -0.04
C PRO A 18 7.49 -1.44 0.11
N THR A 19 8.01 -0.29 0.52
CA THR A 19 9.38 -0.21 1.04
C THR A 19 9.49 -1.22 2.19
N LEU A 20 10.23 -2.31 1.96
CA LEU A 20 10.54 -3.29 2.98
C LEU A 20 11.36 -2.53 4.04
N ARG A 21 10.77 -2.27 5.22
CA ARG A 21 11.42 -1.44 6.25
C ARG A 21 12.71 -2.06 6.80
N ASN A 22 12.92 -3.37 6.63
CA ASN A 22 13.94 -4.14 7.35
C ASN A 22 14.72 -5.15 6.46
N GLY A 23 14.87 -4.92 5.15
CA GLY A 23 15.74 -5.80 4.34
C GLY A 23 16.92 -5.07 3.72
N PRO A 24 17.87 -5.83 3.15
CA PRO A 24 19.03 -5.26 2.48
C PRO A 24 18.56 -4.30 1.39
N GLU A 25 19.23 -3.15 1.29
CA GLU A 25 18.99 -2.19 0.23
C GLU A 25 19.34 -2.84 -1.11
N VAL A 26 18.32 -3.23 -1.87
CA VAL A 26 18.48 -3.85 -3.18
C VAL A 26 18.65 -2.73 -4.19
N ASP A 27 19.79 -2.68 -4.88
CA ASP A 27 19.96 -1.81 -6.04
C ASP A 27 18.95 -2.21 -7.13
N LEU A 28 18.01 -1.30 -7.42
CA LEU A 28 16.94 -1.51 -8.39
C LEU A 28 17.34 -1.05 -9.80
N SER A 29 18.61 -0.67 -10.01
CA SER A 29 19.13 -0.20 -11.29
C SER A 29 19.33 -1.34 -12.30
N ASP A 30 19.74 -2.53 -11.84
CA ASP A 30 19.88 -3.71 -12.72
C ASP A 30 18.51 -4.38 -12.96
N PRO A 31 18.07 -4.53 -14.23
CA PRO A 31 16.78 -5.17 -14.55
C PRO A 31 16.68 -6.63 -14.08
N LYS A 32 17.79 -7.37 -14.02
CA LYS A 32 17.76 -8.78 -13.56
C LYS A 32 17.54 -8.86 -12.06
N GLN A 33 18.27 -8.06 -11.29
CA GLN A 33 18.09 -7.94 -9.85
C GLN A 33 16.70 -7.41 -9.49
N LEU A 34 16.18 -6.44 -10.25
CA LEU A 34 14.80 -5.96 -10.12
C LEU A 34 13.79 -7.10 -10.31
N ALA A 35 13.91 -7.88 -11.39
CA ALA A 35 12.99 -8.98 -11.69
C ALA A 35 12.98 -10.04 -10.58
N LEU A 36 14.16 -10.43 -10.08
CA LEU A 36 14.28 -11.38 -8.97
C LEU A 36 13.65 -10.84 -7.69
N HIS A 37 13.91 -9.58 -7.35
CA HIS A 37 13.30 -8.96 -6.17
C HIS A 37 11.78 -8.91 -6.28
N LYS A 38 11.21 -8.57 -7.45
CA LYS A 38 9.76 -8.60 -7.65
C LYS A 38 9.19 -10.01 -7.54
N LEU A 39 9.91 -11.03 -8.02
CA LEU A 39 9.44 -12.42 -8.04
C LEU A 39 9.25 -13.01 -6.64
N TYR A 40 10.18 -12.76 -5.71
CA TYR A 40 10.19 -13.39 -4.39
C TYR A 40 9.65 -12.52 -3.27
N ARG A 41 9.37 -11.24 -3.53
CA ARG A 41 8.89 -10.33 -2.51
C ARG A 41 7.46 -10.68 -2.06
N PRO A 42 7.16 -10.54 -0.76
CA PRO A 42 5.79 -10.70 -0.27
C PRO A 42 4.87 -9.60 -0.80
N GLU A 43 3.73 -10.00 -1.36
CA GLU A 43 2.71 -9.09 -1.84
C GLU A 43 1.80 -8.54 -0.73
N ARG A 44 1.17 -7.40 -1.00
CA ARG A 44 0.26 -6.77 -0.03
C ARG A 44 -1.06 -7.53 0.02
N ILE A 45 -1.45 -7.95 1.24
CA ILE A 45 -2.78 -8.50 1.50
C ILE A 45 -3.65 -7.41 2.13
N THR A 46 -4.70 -7.00 1.41
CA THR A 46 -5.64 -5.99 1.92
C THR A 46 -6.69 -6.66 2.80
N PRO A 47 -6.88 -6.23 4.06
CA PRO A 47 -7.89 -6.83 4.92
C PRO A 47 -9.30 -6.47 4.45
N LEU A 48 -10.18 -7.48 4.46
CA LEU A 48 -11.62 -7.34 4.21
C LEU A 48 -12.33 -6.66 5.38
N LYS A 49 -11.91 -6.96 6.61
CA LYS A 49 -12.50 -6.43 7.84
C LYS A 49 -12.32 -4.91 7.95
N ARG A 50 -13.27 -4.24 8.59
CA ARG A 50 -13.27 -2.79 8.82
C ARG A 50 -13.75 -2.46 10.23
N GLY A 51 -13.53 -1.21 10.66
CA GLY A 51 -14.00 -0.68 11.94
C GLY A 51 -13.55 -1.52 13.15
N LEU A 52 -14.47 -1.77 14.09
CA LEU A 52 -14.20 -2.53 15.31
C LEU A 52 -13.77 -3.97 15.04
N GLU A 53 -14.22 -4.58 13.95
CA GLU A 53 -13.88 -5.97 13.63
C GLU A 53 -12.40 -6.12 13.24
N LEU A 54 -11.82 -5.10 12.61
CA LEU A 54 -10.39 -5.06 12.29
C LEU A 54 -9.55 -4.86 13.56
N LEU A 55 -9.99 -3.99 14.47
CA LEU A 55 -9.29 -3.74 15.75
C LEU A 55 -9.26 -4.97 16.66
N LYS A 56 -10.28 -5.82 16.57
CA LYS A 56 -10.36 -7.09 17.32
C LYS A 56 -9.37 -8.15 16.82
N THR A 57 -8.86 -8.05 15.58
CA THR A 57 -7.90 -9.02 15.05
C THR A 57 -6.47 -8.64 15.40
N PRO A 58 -5.76 -9.39 16.26
CA PRO A 58 -4.45 -8.99 16.80
C PRO A 58 -3.36 -8.88 15.74
N SER A 59 -3.42 -9.68 14.67
CA SER A 59 -2.46 -9.61 13.56
C SER A 59 -2.62 -8.36 12.68
N LEU A 60 -3.77 -7.70 12.71
CA LEU A 60 -4.06 -6.50 11.90
C LEU A 60 -4.05 -5.22 12.74
N ASN A 61 -4.25 -5.34 14.05
CA ASN A 61 -4.19 -4.24 14.99
C ASN A 61 -2.72 -3.79 15.16
N LYS A 62 -2.48 -2.48 15.14
CA LYS A 62 -1.13 -1.88 15.21
C LYS A 62 -1.08 -0.78 16.25
#